data_AF-A0A0N0P400-F1
#
_entry.id   AF-A0A0N0P400-F1
#
_cell.length_a   1.000
_cell.length_b   1.000
_cell.length_c   1.000
_cell.angle_alpha   90.00
_cell.angle_beta   90.00
_cell.angle_gamma   90.00
#
_symmetry.space_group_name_H-M   'P 1'
#
loop_
_entity.id
_entity.type
_entity.pdbx_description
1 polymer ?
#
loop_
_entity_poly.entity_id
_entity_poly.type
_entity_poly.pdbx_seq_one_letter_code
_entity_poly.pdbx_strand_id
1 'polypeptide(L)'
;MPPKLPLSAKRTSTASSASLPATGPHRRQLAPPTESGNARAPPCAHAAAPSTALVNKSRPAYGELVESDEVHDEIRALGTEVKSMIAQHLPRHGTSEKQVVWGVREFGPSKESRAALNKENEAAKLAWERGVYCVWRCTEPPKLRGANNDFCCRLGYRHVCFCGHPMAAHKTPASASNASAAPPSSSSTSPGGTPASDRQLAQWKAPCEEAGCACSSFSYIPNTPLEIGEGWLTRRANWKPSAWSAKCRCGHGHKDHDPSSSSLLRCRSCGGCSGFTSAFLCVVCDLPWEAHETVWESEGVRAKGGLPVREAYAPLADLEWDIREMVLTDVTMGGKIEPPATYLALQGSQNASSRSPRRRVGGSSSGALPPLSSPEARGTQASTAADPVLDAEYCPGCATVYRSTTSNFCSKCGQPRPRRPNKLR
;
A
#
# COMPACT_ATOMS: atom_id res chain seq x y z
N MET A 1 25.84 -30.85 -6.57
CA MET A 1 26.82 -29.78 -6.81
C MET A 1 27.58 -30.08 -8.08
N PRO A 2 27.48 -29.26 -9.14
CA PRO A 2 28.47 -29.22 -10.20
C PRO A 2 29.44 -28.03 -10.01
N PRO A 3 30.69 -28.13 -10.51
CA PRO A 3 31.78 -27.25 -10.14
C PRO A 3 31.79 -25.91 -10.87
N LYS A 4 32.31 -24.88 -10.19
CA LYS A 4 32.55 -23.52 -10.66
C LYS A 4 33.72 -23.50 -11.65
N LEU A 5 33.56 -22.84 -12.79
CA LEU A 5 34.65 -22.44 -13.68
C LEU A 5 35.02 -20.95 -13.43
N PRO A 6 36.30 -20.58 -13.56
CA PRO A 6 36.81 -19.29 -13.12
C PRO A 6 36.64 -18.15 -14.13
N LEU A 7 36.51 -16.94 -13.57
CA LEU A 7 36.51 -15.64 -14.24
C LEU A 7 37.83 -15.38 -14.98
N SER A 8 37.73 -14.94 -16.24
CA SER A 8 38.82 -14.27 -16.96
C SER A 8 38.54 -12.78 -17.08
N ALA A 9 39.48 -11.98 -16.60
CA ALA A 9 39.53 -10.54 -16.76
C ALA A 9 40.17 -10.17 -18.11
N LYS A 10 39.64 -9.14 -18.79
CA LYS A 10 40.43 -8.29 -19.70
C LYS A 10 39.79 -6.90 -19.91
N ARG A 11 40.50 -5.90 -19.37
CA ARG A 11 40.82 -4.54 -19.85
C ARG A 11 39.97 -3.85 -20.95
N THR A 12 39.46 -2.68 -20.56
CA THR A 12 39.51 -1.33 -21.19
C THR A 12 39.67 -1.19 -22.71
N SER A 13 38.73 -0.48 -23.35
CA SER A 13 39.03 0.62 -24.29
C SER A 13 37.82 1.53 -24.51
N THR A 14 38.14 2.75 -24.92
CA THR A 14 37.38 4.00 -24.96
C THR A 14 36.67 4.25 -26.30
N ALA A 15 35.71 5.19 -26.23
CA ALA A 15 35.39 6.23 -27.24
C ALA A 15 34.23 6.02 -28.25
N SER A 16 33.29 6.96 -28.13
CA SER A 16 32.74 7.85 -29.19
C SER A 16 31.57 7.43 -30.08
N SER A 17 30.50 8.20 -29.86
CA SER A 17 29.42 8.70 -30.72
C SER A 17 29.56 8.59 -32.25
N ALA A 18 28.46 8.19 -32.90
CA ALA A 18 27.98 8.80 -34.15
C ALA A 18 26.49 8.49 -34.37
N SER A 19 25.76 9.50 -34.83
CA SER A 19 24.32 9.52 -35.12
C SER A 19 24.04 9.42 -36.63
N LEU A 20 22.76 9.13 -36.95
CA LEU A 20 22.00 9.35 -38.21
C LEU A 20 21.90 8.16 -39.20
N PRO A 21 20.90 8.14 -40.13
CA PRO A 21 19.47 8.45 -39.99
C PRO A 21 18.52 7.41 -40.68
N ALA A 22 17.22 7.70 -40.54
CA ALA A 22 15.98 7.15 -41.11
C ALA A 22 15.98 6.32 -42.43
N THR A 23 15.11 5.30 -42.49
CA THR A 23 13.96 5.16 -43.43
C THR A 23 13.20 3.84 -43.21
N GLY A 24 11.85 3.87 -43.21
CA GLY A 24 10.98 2.68 -43.37
C GLY A 24 10.91 2.21 -44.85
N PRO A 25 9.95 1.35 -45.30
CA PRO A 25 8.66 1.02 -44.69
C PRO A 25 8.18 -0.47 -44.85
N HIS A 26 6.96 -0.73 -44.35
CA HIS A 26 5.98 -1.79 -44.73
C HIS A 26 6.40 -3.27 -44.81
N ARG A 27 5.85 -4.13 -43.90
CA ARG A 27 5.26 -5.42 -44.33
C ARG A 27 4.34 -6.09 -43.29
N ARG A 28 3.06 -6.20 -43.70
CA ARG A 28 2.09 -7.31 -43.55
C ARG A 28 1.77 -7.88 -42.15
N GLN A 29 0.55 -7.57 -41.73
CA GLN A 29 -0.30 -8.40 -40.88
C GLN A 29 -0.55 -9.77 -41.56
N LEU A 30 -0.42 -10.85 -40.80
CA LEU A 30 -0.92 -12.18 -41.14
C LEU A 30 -2.08 -12.50 -40.21
N ALA A 31 -3.26 -12.68 -40.82
CA ALA A 31 -4.44 -13.24 -40.16
C ALA A 31 -4.29 -14.77 -39.99
N PRO A 32 -4.91 -15.37 -38.96
CA PRO A 32 -4.96 -16.82 -38.81
C PRO A 32 -6.00 -17.44 -39.75
N PRO A 33 -5.78 -18.66 -40.28
CA PRO A 33 -6.73 -19.33 -41.15
C PRO A 33 -7.87 -19.97 -40.37
N THR A 34 -9.05 -19.87 -40.95
CA THR A 34 -10.26 -20.64 -40.66
C THR A 34 -10.09 -22.07 -41.17
N GLU A 35 -10.26 -23.08 -40.30
CA GLU A 35 -10.45 -24.47 -40.73
C GLU A 35 -11.90 -24.89 -40.53
N SER A 36 -12.50 -25.27 -41.65
CA SER A 36 -13.83 -25.84 -41.82
C SER A 36 -13.71 -27.31 -42.22
N GLY A 37 -14.42 -28.18 -41.51
CA GLY A 37 -14.99 -29.43 -42.03
C GLY A 37 -14.05 -30.62 -42.24
N ASN A 38 -14.31 -31.71 -41.51
CA ASN A 38 -14.91 -32.90 -42.13
C ASN A 38 -15.20 -33.99 -41.10
N ALA A 39 -16.47 -34.40 -41.07
CA ALA A 39 -16.94 -35.59 -40.40
C ALA A 39 -16.43 -36.83 -41.14
N ARG A 40 -15.86 -37.79 -40.40
CA ARG A 40 -15.68 -39.16 -40.89
C ARG A 40 -15.81 -40.15 -39.72
N ALA A 41 -16.90 -40.90 -39.74
CA ALA A 41 -17.16 -42.02 -38.86
C ALA A 41 -16.18 -43.18 -39.15
N PRO A 42 -15.73 -43.93 -38.12
CA PRO A 42 -15.16 -45.25 -38.30
C PRO A 42 -16.16 -46.36 -37.89
N PRO A 43 -15.90 -47.62 -38.30
CA PRO A 43 -16.92 -48.63 -38.52
C PRO A 43 -17.25 -49.49 -37.30
N CYS A 44 -18.46 -50.06 -37.32
CA CYS A 44 -18.87 -51.17 -36.47
C CYS A 44 -17.93 -52.37 -36.64
N ALA A 45 -17.35 -52.83 -35.53
CA ALA A 45 -16.75 -54.15 -35.41
C ALA A 45 -17.34 -54.86 -34.19
N HIS A 46 -17.97 -56.00 -34.44
CA HIS A 46 -18.39 -56.96 -33.43
C HIS A 46 -17.16 -57.63 -32.80
N ALA A 47 -17.06 -57.65 -31.46
CA ALA A 47 -16.24 -58.64 -30.75
C ALA A 47 -16.67 -58.80 -29.28
N ALA A 48 -17.07 -60.04 -28.98
CA ALA A 48 -16.96 -60.82 -27.73
C ALA A 48 -17.19 -60.15 -26.37
N ALA A 49 -18.18 -60.67 -25.64
CA ALA A 49 -18.38 -60.48 -24.22
C ALA A 49 -17.18 -61.01 -23.39
N PRO A 50 -16.66 -60.25 -22.41
CA PRO A 50 -15.74 -60.80 -21.43
C PRO A 50 -16.53 -61.48 -20.30
N SER A 51 -16.26 -62.77 -20.10
CA SER A 51 -16.67 -63.53 -18.91
C SER A 51 -16.20 -62.83 -17.65
N THR A 52 -17.15 -62.47 -16.78
CA THR A 52 -16.90 -62.07 -15.40
C THR A 52 -16.45 -63.27 -14.57
N ALA A 53 -15.15 -63.58 -14.62
CA ALA A 53 -14.52 -64.41 -13.60
C ALA A 53 -14.32 -63.55 -12.35
N LEU A 54 -15.13 -63.81 -11.31
CA LEU A 54 -14.93 -63.28 -9.97
C LEU A 54 -13.59 -63.79 -9.43
N VAL A 55 -12.53 -63.00 -9.64
CA VAL A 55 -11.26 -63.19 -8.95
C VAL A 55 -11.50 -62.86 -7.49
N ASN A 56 -11.53 -63.91 -6.67
CA ASN A 56 -11.61 -63.83 -5.23
C ASN A 56 -10.28 -63.25 -4.73
N LYS A 57 -10.16 -61.92 -4.69
CA LYS A 57 -8.98 -61.22 -4.18
C LYS A 57 -8.90 -61.45 -2.68
N SER A 58 -7.99 -62.34 -2.28
CA SER A 58 -7.58 -62.56 -0.90
C SER A 58 -7.30 -61.21 -0.25
N ARG A 59 -7.94 -60.91 0.89
CA ARG A 59 -7.58 -59.73 1.68
C ARG A 59 -6.12 -59.89 2.11
N PRO A 60 -5.22 -58.92 1.79
CA PRO A 60 -3.83 -59.00 2.22
C PRO A 60 -3.77 -59.03 3.75
N ALA A 61 -2.85 -59.83 4.28
CA ALA A 61 -2.66 -59.95 5.71
C ALA A 61 -2.10 -58.62 6.26
N TYR A 62 -2.59 -58.20 7.43
CA TYR A 62 -2.11 -56.97 8.08
C TYR A 62 -0.59 -57.04 8.31
N GLY A 63 0.17 -56.15 7.66
CA GLY A 63 1.64 -56.09 7.73
C GLY A 63 2.37 -56.50 6.44
N GLU A 64 1.66 -56.97 5.41
CA GLU A 64 2.25 -57.25 4.11
C GLU A 64 2.49 -55.93 3.34
N LEU A 65 3.75 -55.61 3.05
CA LEU A 65 4.14 -54.46 2.23
C LEU A 65 3.78 -54.76 0.78
N VAL A 66 2.57 -54.39 0.37
CA VAL A 66 2.16 -54.44 -1.03
C VAL A 66 2.76 -53.23 -1.73
N GLU A 67 3.86 -53.43 -2.45
CA GLU A 67 4.38 -52.47 -3.45
C GLU A 67 3.45 -52.47 -4.67
N SER A 68 2.23 -51.96 -4.50
CA SER A 68 1.28 -51.76 -5.59
C SER A 68 1.36 -50.31 -6.07
N ASP A 69 1.84 -50.13 -7.30
CA ASP A 69 1.80 -48.85 -8.01
C ASP A 69 0.35 -48.34 -8.21
N GLU A 70 -0.66 -49.19 -8.01
CA GLU A 70 -2.08 -48.82 -8.14
C GLU A 70 -2.47 -47.71 -7.15
N VAL A 71 -1.98 -47.75 -5.91
CA VAL A 71 -2.26 -46.70 -4.90
C VAL A 71 -1.63 -45.38 -5.31
N HIS A 72 -0.43 -45.41 -5.89
CA HIS A 72 0.23 -44.21 -6.40
C HIS A 72 -0.50 -43.63 -7.61
N ASP A 73 -1.03 -44.48 -8.49
CA ASP A 73 -1.84 -44.07 -9.64
C ASP A 73 -3.19 -43.48 -9.24
N GLU A 74 -3.86 -44.05 -8.24
CA GLU A 74 -5.08 -43.48 -7.68
C GLU A 74 -4.84 -42.10 -7.06
N ILE A 75 -3.76 -41.94 -6.28
CA ILE A 75 -3.37 -40.64 -5.71
C ILE A 75 -3.05 -39.63 -6.83
N ARG A 76 -2.37 -40.06 -7.91
CA ARG A 76 -2.10 -39.20 -9.08
C ARG A 76 -3.39 -38.80 -9.80
N ALA A 77 -4.33 -39.72 -9.96
CA ALA A 77 -5.62 -39.48 -10.61
C ALA A 77 -6.46 -38.48 -9.80
N LEU A 78 -6.62 -38.71 -8.49
CA LEU A 78 -7.29 -37.80 -7.57
C LEU A 78 -6.64 -36.42 -7.56
N GLY A 79 -5.31 -36.35 -7.53
CA GLY A 79 -4.58 -35.09 -7.61
C GLY A 79 -4.83 -34.33 -8.91
N THR A 80 -5.07 -35.04 -10.02
CA THR A 80 -5.39 -34.44 -11.32
C THR A 80 -6.84 -33.93 -11.36
N GLU A 81 -7.77 -34.70 -10.80
CA GLU A 81 -9.19 -34.31 -10.69
C GLU A 81 -9.35 -33.06 -9.82
N VAL A 82 -8.73 -33.02 -8.65
CA VAL A 82 -8.76 -31.85 -7.75
C VAL A 82 -8.16 -30.61 -8.42
N LYS A 83 -7.04 -30.76 -9.16
CA LYS A 83 -6.45 -29.65 -9.93
C LYS A 83 -7.39 -29.17 -11.04
N SER A 84 -8.11 -30.08 -11.70
CA SER A 84 -9.10 -29.74 -12.73
C SER A 84 -10.29 -28.98 -12.13
N MET A 85 -10.85 -29.46 -11.02
CA MET A 85 -11.90 -28.76 -10.29
C MET A 85 -11.46 -27.37 -9.83
N ILE A 86 -10.26 -27.26 -9.23
CA ILE A 86 -9.68 -25.97 -8.85
C ILE A 86 -9.56 -25.05 -10.07
N ALA A 87 -9.05 -25.55 -11.19
CA ALA A 87 -8.90 -24.78 -12.41
C ALA A 87 -10.23 -24.29 -13.03
N GLN A 88 -11.31 -25.05 -12.84
CA GLN A 88 -12.65 -24.72 -13.35
C GLN A 88 -13.41 -23.76 -12.43
N HIS A 89 -13.21 -23.86 -11.12
CA HIS A 89 -14.02 -23.14 -10.14
C HIS A 89 -13.31 -21.96 -9.46
N LEU A 90 -11.97 -21.93 -9.40
CA LEU A 90 -11.26 -20.74 -8.95
C LEU A 90 -11.08 -19.78 -10.14
N PRO A 91 -11.54 -18.51 -10.01
CA PRO A 91 -11.28 -17.50 -11.01
C PRO A 91 -9.78 -17.41 -11.28
N ARG A 92 -9.35 -17.75 -12.51
CA ARG A 92 -7.96 -17.58 -12.96
C ARG A 92 -7.58 -16.12 -13.17
N HIS A 93 -8.56 -15.24 -13.21
CA HIS A 93 -8.34 -13.81 -13.34
C HIS A 93 -8.13 -13.21 -11.95
N GLY A 94 -7.13 -12.32 -11.85
CA GLY A 94 -6.94 -11.53 -10.64
C GLY A 94 -8.22 -10.79 -10.28
N THR A 95 -8.40 -10.49 -8.99
CA THR A 95 -9.54 -9.73 -8.50
C THR A 95 -9.63 -8.40 -9.25
N SER A 96 -10.73 -8.19 -9.98
CA SER A 96 -10.96 -6.94 -10.70
C SER A 96 -11.22 -5.79 -9.73
N GLU A 97 -10.95 -4.55 -10.16
CA GLU A 97 -11.25 -3.36 -9.36
C GLU A 97 -12.72 -3.32 -8.91
N LYS A 98 -13.66 -3.67 -9.79
CA LYS A 98 -15.09 -3.75 -9.46
C LYS A 98 -15.38 -4.75 -8.34
N GLN A 99 -14.71 -5.90 -8.33
CA GLN A 99 -14.84 -6.89 -7.26
C GLN A 99 -14.24 -6.40 -5.95
N VAL A 100 -13.10 -5.68 -6.00
CA VAL A 100 -12.50 -5.07 -4.82
C VAL A 100 -13.43 -4.01 -4.24
N VAL A 101 -13.93 -3.09 -5.07
CA VAL A 101 -14.88 -2.03 -4.66
C VAL A 101 -16.15 -2.64 -4.07
N TRP A 102 -16.72 -3.66 -4.72
CA TRP A 102 -17.88 -4.38 -4.18
C TRP A 102 -17.58 -5.03 -2.83
N GLY A 103 -16.44 -5.70 -2.68
CA GLY A 103 -16.05 -6.34 -1.42
C GLY A 103 -15.81 -5.32 -0.30
N VAL A 104 -15.24 -4.15 -0.62
CA VAL A 104 -15.09 -3.05 0.35
C VAL A 104 -16.45 -2.49 0.77
N ARG A 105 -17.41 -2.38 -0.15
CA ARG A 105 -18.78 -1.94 0.19
C ARG A 105 -19.48 -2.93 1.11
N GLU A 106 -19.38 -4.21 0.79
CA GLU A 106 -20.10 -5.26 1.51
C GLU A 106 -19.47 -5.56 2.88
N PHE A 107 -18.14 -5.61 2.96
CA PHE A 107 -17.43 -6.11 4.15
C PHE A 107 -16.54 -5.06 4.82
N GLY A 108 -16.33 -3.91 4.19
CA GLY A 108 -15.29 -2.95 4.59
C GLY A 108 -13.86 -3.43 4.26
N PRO A 109 -12.86 -2.55 4.38
CA PRO A 109 -11.46 -2.98 4.32
C PRO A 109 -11.09 -3.82 5.54
N SER A 110 -10.08 -4.69 5.39
CA SER A 110 -9.44 -5.32 6.55
C SER A 110 -8.83 -4.25 7.48
N LYS A 111 -8.69 -4.57 8.77
CA LYS A 111 -8.06 -3.67 9.75
C LYS A 111 -6.65 -3.27 9.32
N GLU A 112 -5.89 -4.22 8.80
CA GLU A 112 -4.51 -4.03 8.34
C GLU A 112 -4.47 -3.17 7.07
N SER A 113 -5.36 -3.43 6.10
CA SER A 113 -5.48 -2.62 4.87
C SER A 113 -5.86 -1.17 5.18
N ARG A 114 -6.85 -0.97 6.06
CA ARG A 114 -7.22 0.36 6.56
C ARG A 114 -6.04 1.04 7.24
N ALA A 115 -5.28 0.32 8.08
CA ALA A 115 -4.10 0.88 8.72
C ALA A 115 -3.02 1.29 7.72
N ALA A 116 -2.76 0.50 6.68
CA ALA A 116 -1.80 0.82 5.63
C ALA A 116 -2.23 2.07 4.83
N LEU A 117 -3.48 2.13 4.38
CA LEU A 117 -3.99 3.28 3.63
C LEU A 117 -4.05 4.56 4.48
N ASN A 118 -4.38 4.45 5.77
CA ASN A 118 -4.30 5.60 6.68
C ASN A 118 -2.87 6.13 6.85
N LYS A 119 -1.82 5.28 6.84
CA LYS A 119 -0.43 5.75 6.85
C LYS A 119 -0.12 6.57 5.59
N GLU A 120 -0.58 6.11 4.42
CA GLU A 120 -0.43 6.86 3.17
C GLU A 120 -1.25 8.14 3.16
N ASN A 121 -2.42 8.15 3.78
CA ASN A 121 -3.27 9.33 3.90
C ASN A 121 -2.63 10.41 4.79
N GLU A 122 -2.03 9.99 5.92
CA GLU A 122 -1.22 10.86 6.77
C GLU A 122 0.01 11.40 6.00
N ALA A 123 0.65 10.59 5.15
CA ALA A 123 1.74 11.03 4.28
C ALA A 123 1.28 12.06 3.23
N ALA A 124 0.12 11.85 2.60
CA ALA A 124 -0.46 12.79 1.64
C ALA A 124 -0.83 14.13 2.30
N LYS A 125 -1.43 14.08 3.49
CA LYS A 125 -1.73 15.27 4.30
C LYS A 125 -0.47 16.06 4.60
N LEU A 126 0.58 15.38 5.07
CA LEU A 126 1.88 15.99 5.35
C LEU A 126 2.48 16.66 4.11
N ALA A 127 2.42 15.98 2.95
CA ALA A 127 2.93 16.50 1.70
C ALA A 127 2.22 17.79 1.29
N TRP A 128 0.90 17.85 1.43
CA TRP A 128 0.12 19.07 1.21
C TRP A 128 0.51 20.18 2.21
N GLU A 129 0.59 19.87 3.51
CA GLU A 129 0.96 20.86 4.53
C GLU A 129 2.33 21.51 4.28
N ARG A 130 3.30 20.72 3.82
CA ARG A 130 4.68 21.18 3.65
C ARG A 130 5.04 21.60 2.24
N GLY A 131 4.22 21.26 1.24
CA GLY A 131 4.60 21.38 -0.17
C GLY A 131 5.76 20.46 -0.56
N VAL A 132 6.08 19.44 0.24
CA VAL A 132 7.17 18.49 0.01
C VAL A 132 6.62 17.07 -0.02
N TYR A 133 6.81 16.38 -1.14
CA TYR A 133 6.31 15.05 -1.42
C TYR A 133 7.46 14.07 -1.26
N CYS A 134 7.34 13.14 -0.32
CA CYS A 134 8.29 12.05 -0.14
C CYS A 134 7.68 10.77 -0.70
N VAL A 135 8.28 10.22 -1.75
CA VAL A 135 7.76 9.04 -2.45
C VAL A 135 8.79 7.93 -2.48
N TRP A 136 8.30 6.69 -2.46
CA TRP A 136 9.08 5.51 -2.81
C TRP A 136 8.70 5.08 -4.21
N ARG A 137 9.59 5.27 -5.18
CA ARG A 137 9.30 5.00 -6.59
C ARG A 137 10.25 3.97 -7.16
N CYS A 138 9.79 3.28 -8.19
CA CYS A 138 10.62 2.34 -8.92
C CYS A 138 11.46 3.08 -9.96
N THR A 139 12.73 2.70 -10.10
CA THR A 139 13.64 3.23 -11.12
C THR A 139 13.57 2.44 -12.43
N GLU A 140 12.85 1.31 -12.42
CA GLU A 140 12.65 0.42 -13.56
C GLU A 140 11.17 0.42 -13.97
N PRO A 141 10.84 0.08 -15.24
CA PRO A 141 9.45 -0.04 -15.68
C PRO A 141 8.70 -1.12 -14.89
N PRO A 142 7.52 -0.83 -14.31
CA PRO A 142 6.72 -1.81 -13.58
C PRO A 142 6.41 -3.07 -14.40
N LYS A 143 6.41 -4.24 -13.77
CA LYS A 143 6.05 -5.51 -14.42
C LYS A 143 4.55 -5.75 -14.46
N LEU A 144 3.81 -5.23 -13.49
CA LEU A 144 2.36 -5.40 -13.43
C LEU A 144 1.66 -4.44 -14.39
N ARG A 145 0.74 -4.96 -15.21
CA ARG A 145 -0.10 -4.14 -16.08
C ARG A 145 -1.01 -3.24 -15.24
N GLY A 146 -1.05 -1.96 -15.59
CA GLY A 146 -1.85 -0.96 -14.86
C GLY A 146 -1.23 -0.53 -13.54
N ALA A 147 0.01 -0.94 -13.24
CA ALA A 147 0.73 -0.42 -12.09
C ALA A 147 0.96 1.10 -12.19
N ASN A 148 1.02 1.75 -11.04
CA ASN A 148 1.39 3.16 -10.93
C ASN A 148 2.82 3.37 -11.44
N ASN A 149 3.01 4.30 -12.37
CA ASN A 149 4.31 4.64 -12.97
C ASN A 149 4.99 5.86 -12.33
N ASP A 150 4.34 6.55 -11.39
CA ASP A 150 4.91 7.66 -10.61
C ASP A 150 5.61 7.13 -9.36
N PHE A 151 4.88 6.43 -8.48
CA PHE A 151 5.44 5.85 -7.26
C PHE A 151 4.69 4.62 -6.77
N CYS A 152 5.36 3.83 -5.92
CA CYS A 152 4.81 2.64 -5.28
C CYS A 152 4.27 2.90 -3.86
N CYS A 153 4.77 3.92 -3.15
CA CYS A 153 4.26 4.26 -1.82
C CYS A 153 4.46 5.75 -1.50
N ARG A 154 3.49 6.34 -0.78
CA ARG A 154 3.60 7.69 -0.20
C ARG A 154 4.24 7.59 1.17
N LEU A 155 5.30 8.36 1.41
CA LEU A 155 6.07 8.27 2.63
C LEU A 155 5.81 9.48 3.54
N GLY A 156 5.69 9.18 4.83
CA GLY A 156 5.44 10.15 5.89
C GLY A 156 6.04 9.67 7.21
N TYR A 157 5.85 10.42 8.29
CA TYR A 157 6.58 10.25 9.56
C TYR A 157 6.60 8.86 10.17
N ARG A 158 5.57 8.05 9.93
CA ARG A 158 5.42 6.71 10.51
C ARG A 158 6.06 5.60 9.68
N HIS A 159 6.47 5.91 8.46
CA HIS A 159 7.21 4.98 7.62
C HIS A 159 8.61 4.79 8.19
N VAL A 160 9.15 3.59 8.06
CA VAL A 160 10.39 3.19 8.72
C VAL A 160 11.53 3.17 7.71
N CYS A 161 12.65 3.74 8.12
CA CYS A 161 13.90 3.66 7.39
C CYS A 161 14.53 2.27 7.55
N PHE A 162 15.41 1.89 6.63
CA PHE A 162 16.26 0.72 6.69
C PHE A 162 17.05 0.61 8.01
N CYS A 163 17.40 1.72 8.65
CA CYS A 163 18.05 1.71 9.97
C CYS A 163 17.13 1.27 11.12
N GLY A 164 15.82 1.13 10.87
CA GLY A 164 14.81 0.72 11.84
C GLY A 164 14.07 1.88 12.52
N HIS A 165 14.48 3.13 12.31
CA HIS A 165 13.84 4.31 12.89
C HIS A 165 12.73 4.89 12.00
N PRO A 166 11.70 5.52 12.59
CA PRO A 166 10.66 6.19 11.81
C PRO A 166 11.22 7.42 11.08
N MET A 167 10.59 7.83 9.98
CA MET A 167 10.96 9.07 9.26
C MET A 167 10.94 10.31 10.17
N ALA A 168 10.12 10.33 11.23
CA ALA A 168 10.15 11.39 12.24
C ALA A 168 11.50 11.53 12.98
N ALA A 169 12.30 10.47 13.04
CA ALA A 169 13.65 10.48 13.61
C ALA A 169 14.73 10.84 12.56
N HIS A 170 14.32 11.27 11.37
CA HIS A 170 15.22 11.72 10.32
C HIS A 170 15.03 13.21 10.06
N LYS A 171 16.12 13.86 9.67
CA LYS A 171 16.11 15.28 9.30
C LYS A 171 15.23 15.48 8.07
N THR A 172 14.03 16.00 8.28
CA THR A 172 13.12 16.33 7.18
C THR A 172 13.44 17.70 6.58
N PRO A 173 13.24 17.89 5.28
CA PRO A 173 13.40 19.20 4.68
C PRO A 173 12.39 20.19 5.28
N ALA A 174 12.79 21.46 5.34
CA ALA A 174 11.88 22.56 5.62
C ALA A 174 10.75 22.57 4.56
N SER A 175 9.62 23.19 4.89
CA SER A 175 8.51 23.37 3.93
C SER A 175 9.03 23.98 2.63
N ALA A 176 8.54 23.51 1.49
CA ALA A 176 8.80 24.15 0.21
C ALA A 176 7.89 25.37 0.07
N SER A 177 8.38 26.42 -0.58
CA SER A 177 7.54 27.56 -0.94
C SER A 177 6.53 27.07 -1.97
N ASN A 178 5.25 27.09 -1.59
CA ASN A 178 4.14 26.87 -2.52
C ASN A 178 4.07 28.06 -3.48
N ALA A 179 4.96 28.11 -4.48
CA ALA A 179 5.05 29.21 -5.45
C ALA A 179 3.76 29.39 -6.27
N SER A 180 2.85 28.42 -6.23
CA SER A 180 1.55 28.44 -6.91
C SER A 180 0.38 28.84 -6.01
N ALA A 181 0.61 29.19 -4.74
CA ALA A 181 -0.44 29.76 -3.89
C ALA A 181 -0.41 31.30 -4.01
N ALA A 182 -1.58 31.88 -4.29
CA ALA A 182 -1.86 33.32 -4.31
C ALA A 182 -1.17 34.09 -3.16
N PRO A 183 -0.92 35.41 -3.32
CA PRO A 183 -0.13 36.19 -2.37
C PRO A 183 -0.63 35.99 -0.93
N PRO A 184 0.29 35.81 0.04
CA PRO A 184 -0.09 35.50 1.41
C PRO A 184 -0.86 36.68 2.00
N SER A 185 -2.10 36.42 2.41
CA SER A 185 -2.76 37.25 3.41
C SER A 185 -1.92 37.17 4.69
N SER A 186 -1.39 38.32 5.06
CA SER A 186 -0.55 38.58 6.22
C SER A 186 -1.19 38.09 7.52
N SER A 187 -0.62 37.06 8.16
CA SER A 187 -0.45 36.95 9.63
C SER A 187 -0.30 35.49 10.10
N SER A 188 0.88 34.90 9.96
CA SER A 188 1.32 33.86 10.91
C SER A 188 2.85 33.75 10.91
N THR A 189 3.44 34.24 11.99
CA THR A 189 4.87 34.26 12.24
C THR A 189 5.34 32.86 12.67
N SER A 190 5.50 31.95 11.71
CA SER A 190 6.22 30.70 11.94
C SER A 190 7.74 30.95 11.84
N PRO A 191 8.56 30.32 12.70
CA PRO A 191 10.00 30.59 12.73
C PRO A 191 10.71 30.10 11.45
N GLY A 192 10.90 31.02 10.50
CA GLY A 192 12.22 31.45 10.03
C GLY A 192 13.13 30.47 9.27
N GLY A 193 12.61 29.41 8.64
CA GLY A 193 13.37 28.61 7.69
C GLY A 193 13.14 29.07 6.25
N THR A 194 14.19 29.42 5.49
CA THR A 194 14.06 29.59 4.04
C THR A 194 13.58 28.27 3.42
N PRO A 195 12.53 28.30 2.57
CA PRO A 195 12.03 27.10 1.94
C PRO A 195 13.12 26.39 1.13
N ALA A 196 13.12 25.06 1.16
CA ALA A 196 14.09 24.28 0.39
C ALA A 196 13.81 24.45 -1.12
N SER A 197 14.85 24.75 -1.89
CA SER A 197 14.76 24.78 -3.35
C SER A 197 14.58 23.38 -3.94
N ASP A 198 14.02 23.30 -5.14
CA ASP A 198 13.87 22.04 -5.88
C ASP A 198 15.18 21.25 -6.00
N ARG A 199 16.30 21.96 -6.23
CA ARG A 199 17.63 21.37 -6.30
C ARG A 199 18.08 20.79 -4.96
N GLN A 200 17.78 21.45 -3.85
CA GLN A 200 18.09 20.95 -2.50
C GLN A 200 17.24 19.72 -2.17
N LEU A 201 15.95 19.73 -2.53
CA LEU A 201 15.05 18.59 -2.32
C LEU A 201 15.49 17.37 -3.11
N ALA A 202 15.83 17.54 -4.40
CA ALA A 202 16.31 16.43 -5.24
C ALA A 202 17.59 15.76 -4.71
N GLN A 203 18.39 16.47 -3.91
CA GLN A 203 19.62 15.96 -3.29
C GLN A 203 19.44 15.60 -1.81
N TRP A 204 18.22 15.76 -1.27
CA TRP A 204 17.97 15.57 0.15
C TRP A 204 18.11 14.11 0.54
N LYS A 205 19.00 13.84 1.50
CA LYS A 205 19.24 12.48 1.99
C LYS A 205 18.47 12.15 3.25
N ALA A 206 18.14 13.14 4.09
CA ALA A 206 17.48 12.95 5.39
C ALA A 206 18.26 11.99 6.33
N PRO A 207 19.42 12.40 6.88
CA PRO A 207 20.14 11.59 7.86
C PRO A 207 19.30 11.34 9.13
N CYS A 208 19.55 10.23 9.81
CA CYS A 208 18.91 9.91 11.08
C CYS A 208 19.50 10.75 12.21
N GLU A 209 18.65 11.29 13.06
CA GLU A 209 19.02 12.12 14.22
C GLU A 209 18.93 11.35 15.55
N GLU A 210 18.55 10.07 15.51
CA GLU A 210 18.52 9.21 16.69
C GLU A 210 19.94 8.99 17.23
N ALA A 211 20.12 9.14 18.54
CA ALA A 211 21.43 9.06 19.19
C ALA A 211 22.10 7.69 18.92
N GLY A 212 23.32 7.73 18.38
CA GLY A 212 24.09 6.53 18.05
C GLY A 212 23.74 5.88 16.71
N CYS A 213 22.80 6.45 15.92
CA CYS A 213 22.51 5.96 14.58
C CYS A 213 23.44 6.62 13.54
N ALA A 214 24.21 5.81 12.81
CA ALA A 214 25.10 6.28 11.74
C ALA A 214 24.42 6.35 10.34
N CYS A 215 23.08 6.32 10.30
CA CYS A 215 22.33 6.29 9.06
C CYS A 215 22.35 7.67 8.39
N SER A 216 22.96 7.76 7.20
CA SER A 216 23.17 9.01 6.46
C SER A 216 22.01 9.41 5.54
N SER A 217 21.11 8.48 5.24
CA SER A 217 19.95 8.74 4.40
C SER A 217 18.72 7.94 4.82
N PHE A 218 17.54 8.55 4.69
CA PHE A 218 16.28 7.84 4.81
C PHE A 218 16.08 6.94 3.59
N SER A 219 16.07 5.64 3.82
CA SER A 219 15.81 4.61 2.80
C SER A 219 14.62 3.80 3.28
N TYR A 220 13.45 4.00 2.68
CA TYR A 220 12.24 3.31 3.11
C TYR A 220 12.39 1.79 3.01
N ILE A 221 11.97 1.07 4.06
CA ILE A 221 11.84 -0.39 4.05
C ILE A 221 10.40 -0.72 4.49
N PRO A 222 9.68 -1.59 3.78
CA PRO A 222 8.39 -2.10 4.24
C PRO A 222 8.49 -2.68 5.65
N ASN A 223 7.63 -2.21 6.55
CA ASN A 223 7.68 -2.51 7.97
C ASN A 223 6.55 -3.41 8.46
N THR A 224 5.69 -3.87 7.55
CA THR A 224 4.71 -4.92 7.81
C THR A 224 4.67 -5.95 6.67
N PRO A 225 4.25 -7.21 6.95
CA PRO A 225 4.06 -8.20 5.90
C PRO A 225 3.05 -7.78 4.84
N LEU A 226 2.02 -7.01 5.22
CA LEU A 226 0.98 -6.57 4.30
C LEU A 226 1.56 -5.69 3.19
N GLU A 227 2.51 -4.80 3.52
CA GLU A 227 3.16 -3.90 2.56
C GLU A 227 3.98 -4.64 1.48
N ILE A 228 4.28 -5.92 1.69
CA ILE A 228 4.99 -6.78 0.73
C ILE A 228 4.12 -7.96 0.23
N GLY A 229 2.82 -7.92 0.48
CA GLY A 229 1.89 -8.96 -0.02
C GLY A 229 1.92 -10.25 0.81
N GLU A 230 2.66 -10.27 1.91
CA GLU A 230 2.77 -11.41 2.82
C GLU A 230 1.84 -11.28 4.03
N GLY A 231 0.70 -10.58 3.88
CA GLY A 231 -0.28 -10.36 4.94
C GLY A 231 -0.78 -11.65 5.61
N TRP A 232 -0.71 -12.79 4.93
CA TRP A 232 -1.04 -14.12 5.48
C TRP A 232 -0.13 -14.55 6.65
N LEU A 233 1.08 -14.00 6.76
CA LEU A 233 2.00 -14.28 7.88
C LEU A 233 1.38 -13.89 9.24
N THR A 234 0.53 -12.85 9.27
CA THR A 234 -0.09 -12.37 10.50
C THR A 234 -1.12 -13.34 11.07
N ARG A 235 -1.59 -14.31 10.27
CA ARG A 235 -2.58 -15.33 10.66
C ARG A 235 -1.96 -16.57 11.30
N ARG A 236 -0.62 -16.68 11.32
CA ARG A 236 0.07 -17.83 11.93
C ARG A 236 -0.07 -17.76 13.46
N ALA A 237 -0.35 -18.90 14.10
CA ALA A 237 -0.53 -18.97 15.55
C ALA A 237 0.64 -18.39 16.36
N ASN A 238 1.86 -18.55 15.87
CA ASN A 238 3.09 -18.07 16.52
C ASN A 238 3.58 -16.71 15.97
N TRP A 239 2.69 -15.93 15.34
CA TRP A 239 3.05 -14.63 14.77
C TRP A 239 3.43 -13.63 15.85
N LYS A 240 4.64 -13.07 15.74
CA LYS A 240 5.15 -12.01 16.62
C LYS A 240 5.49 -10.78 15.80
N PRO A 241 4.64 -9.74 15.78
CA PRO A 241 4.87 -8.54 14.98
C PRO A 241 6.25 -7.89 15.23
N SER A 242 6.71 -7.89 16.49
CA SER A 242 7.99 -7.28 16.88
C SER A 242 9.22 -8.04 16.37
N ALA A 243 9.09 -9.33 16.08
CA ALA A 243 10.18 -10.17 15.56
C ALA A 243 10.27 -10.14 14.04
N TRP A 244 9.25 -9.60 13.35
CA TRP A 244 9.26 -9.55 11.91
C TRP A 244 10.20 -8.46 11.38
N SER A 245 10.86 -8.78 10.27
CA SER A 245 11.65 -7.85 9.48
C SER A 245 11.63 -8.31 8.03
N ALA A 246 11.64 -7.33 7.12
CA ALA A 246 11.82 -7.59 5.70
C ALA A 246 13.08 -8.42 5.46
N LYS A 247 12.95 -9.52 4.70
CA LYS A 247 14.00 -10.52 4.51
C LYS A 247 14.90 -10.21 3.32
N CYS A 248 16.20 -10.40 3.52
CA CYS A 248 17.18 -10.47 2.45
C CYS A 248 17.24 -11.89 1.88
N ARG A 249 17.68 -12.05 0.63
CA ARG A 249 17.95 -13.36 0.00
C ARG A 249 18.99 -14.20 0.76
N CYS A 250 19.81 -13.59 1.62
CA CYS A 250 20.71 -14.32 2.51
C CYS A 250 20.00 -14.98 3.71
N GLY A 251 18.69 -14.80 3.87
CA GLY A 251 17.85 -15.35 4.95
C GLY A 251 17.73 -14.46 6.19
N HIS A 252 18.62 -13.48 6.35
CA HIS A 252 18.63 -12.55 7.47
C HIS A 252 17.66 -11.38 7.26
N GLY A 253 17.27 -10.71 8.35
CA GLY A 253 16.40 -9.54 8.30
C GLY A 253 17.18 -8.28 7.91
N HIS A 254 16.52 -7.26 7.37
CA HIS A 254 17.17 -5.98 7.05
C HIS A 254 17.89 -5.35 8.25
N LYS A 255 17.46 -5.63 9.49
CA LYS A 255 18.11 -5.16 10.73
C LYS A 255 19.50 -5.78 10.95
N ASP A 256 19.77 -6.93 10.34
CA ASP A 256 21.09 -7.57 10.36
C ASP A 256 22.06 -6.92 9.37
N HIS A 257 21.56 -6.02 8.51
CA HIS A 257 22.36 -5.28 7.54
C HIS A 257 22.75 -3.90 8.10
N ASP A 258 23.95 -3.45 7.75
CA ASP A 258 24.48 -2.17 8.24
C ASP A 258 23.96 -0.97 7.38
N PRO A 259 23.12 -0.09 7.95
CA PRO A 259 22.57 1.07 7.24
C PRO A 259 23.61 2.16 6.96
N SER A 260 24.76 2.15 7.63
CA SER A 260 25.82 3.15 7.45
C SER A 260 26.66 2.89 6.19
N SER A 261 26.70 1.64 5.74
CA SER A 261 27.32 1.23 4.48
C SER A 261 26.41 1.56 3.30
N SER A 262 26.17 2.86 3.05
CA SER A 262 25.14 3.36 2.13
C SER A 262 25.22 2.80 0.71
N SER A 263 26.36 2.26 0.28
CA SER A 263 26.53 1.64 -1.04
C SER A 263 26.37 0.12 -1.07
N LEU A 264 26.44 -0.57 0.08
CA LEU A 264 26.51 -2.03 0.10
C LEU A 264 25.60 -2.71 1.13
N LEU A 265 25.03 -2.01 2.11
CA LEU A 265 24.11 -2.56 3.11
C LEU A 265 24.53 -3.98 3.55
N ARG A 266 25.77 -4.17 3.99
CA ARG A 266 26.33 -5.52 4.16
C ARG A 266 25.67 -6.24 5.33
N CYS A 267 25.43 -7.54 5.18
CA CYS A 267 24.90 -8.35 6.28
C CYS A 267 26.00 -8.64 7.31
N ARG A 268 25.73 -8.33 8.57
CA ARG A 268 26.66 -8.59 9.70
C ARG A 268 26.66 -10.06 10.13
N SER A 269 25.64 -10.83 9.76
CA SER A 269 25.43 -12.17 10.29
C SER A 269 26.06 -13.30 9.46
N CYS A 270 26.15 -13.16 8.12
CA CYS A 270 26.58 -14.28 7.26
C CYS A 270 27.89 -14.08 6.48
N GLY A 271 28.51 -12.89 6.52
CA GLY A 271 29.82 -12.60 5.91
C GLY A 271 29.91 -12.64 4.37
N GLY A 272 29.07 -13.43 3.68
CA GLY A 272 29.04 -13.57 2.22
C GLY A 272 28.04 -12.68 1.50
N CYS A 273 27.21 -11.94 2.23
CA CYS A 273 26.20 -11.05 1.67
C CYS A 273 26.73 -9.62 1.57
N SER A 274 27.10 -9.22 0.36
CA SER A 274 27.69 -7.92 0.04
C SER A 274 26.68 -6.79 -0.17
N GLY A 275 25.38 -7.09 -0.08
CA GLY A 275 24.26 -6.29 -0.56
C GLY A 275 22.96 -6.71 0.10
N PHE A 276 22.10 -5.79 0.53
CA PHE A 276 20.70 -6.14 0.77
C PHE A 276 20.02 -6.39 -0.58
N THR A 277 19.47 -7.58 -0.75
CA THR A 277 18.71 -8.00 -1.92
C THR A 277 17.40 -8.58 -1.41
N SER A 278 16.26 -8.00 -1.76
CA SER A 278 15.00 -8.43 -1.16
C SER A 278 14.65 -9.87 -1.53
N ALA A 279 14.15 -10.61 -0.54
CA ALA A 279 13.50 -11.90 -0.74
C ALA A 279 12.00 -11.76 -1.08
N PHE A 280 11.53 -10.53 -1.23
CA PHE A 280 10.16 -10.16 -1.58
C PHE A 280 10.15 -9.21 -2.78
N LEU A 281 8.98 -9.04 -3.38
CA LEU A 281 8.73 -8.10 -4.46
C LEU A 281 7.74 -7.02 -3.99
N CYS A 282 7.83 -5.83 -4.57
CA CYS A 282 6.89 -4.75 -4.33
C CYS A 282 5.50 -5.13 -4.84
N VAL A 283 4.47 -4.96 -4.00
CA VAL A 283 3.08 -5.30 -4.35
C VAL A 283 2.49 -4.45 -5.47
N VAL A 284 3.09 -3.27 -5.73
CA VAL A 284 2.58 -2.32 -6.73
C VAL A 284 3.17 -2.58 -8.11
N CYS A 285 4.46 -2.89 -8.21
CA CYS A 285 5.17 -2.97 -9.48
C CYS A 285 5.82 -4.34 -9.77
N ASP A 286 5.81 -5.28 -8.81
CA ASP A 286 6.41 -6.62 -8.88
C ASP A 286 7.93 -6.63 -9.17
N LEU A 287 8.61 -5.60 -8.68
CA LEU A 287 10.07 -5.45 -8.74
C LEU A 287 10.68 -5.56 -7.34
N PRO A 288 11.96 -5.97 -7.24
CA PRO A 288 12.63 -6.10 -5.95
C PRO A 288 12.83 -4.74 -5.27
N TRP A 289 13.08 -4.74 -3.98
CA TRP A 289 13.23 -3.52 -3.18
C TRP A 289 14.37 -2.64 -3.69
N GLU A 290 15.49 -3.25 -4.07
CA GLU A 290 16.66 -2.55 -4.60
C GLU A 290 16.43 -1.85 -5.96
N ALA A 291 15.32 -2.12 -6.64
CA ALA A 291 14.90 -1.37 -7.84
C ALA A 291 14.09 -0.10 -7.51
N HIS A 292 14.10 0.33 -6.24
CA HIS A 292 13.36 1.49 -5.79
C HIS A 292 14.26 2.48 -5.05
N GLU A 293 13.86 3.75 -5.11
CA GLU A 293 14.50 4.84 -4.39
C GLU A 293 13.49 5.67 -3.60
N THR A 294 13.96 6.29 -2.51
CA THR A 294 13.20 7.32 -1.80
C THR A 294 13.58 8.70 -2.34
N VAL A 295 12.58 9.46 -2.78
CA VAL A 295 12.76 10.75 -3.44
C VAL A 295 11.94 11.82 -2.75
N TRP A 296 12.51 13.02 -2.69
CA TRP A 296 11.88 14.22 -2.15
C TRP A 296 11.66 15.21 -3.29
N GLU A 297 10.41 15.61 -3.51
CA GLU A 297 10.02 16.51 -4.60
C GLU A 297 9.21 17.68 -4.03
N SER A 298 9.34 18.87 -4.63
CA SER A 298 8.43 19.97 -4.29
C SER A 298 7.10 19.80 -5.01
N GLU A 299 6.07 20.47 -4.50
CA GLU A 299 4.79 20.59 -5.20
C GLU A 299 4.97 21.14 -6.63
N GLY A 300 5.82 22.15 -6.79
CA GLY A 300 6.07 22.80 -8.08
C GLY A 300 6.68 21.86 -9.10
N VAL A 301 7.65 21.04 -8.71
CA VAL A 301 8.27 20.03 -9.59
C VAL A 301 7.25 19.00 -10.04
N ARG A 302 6.44 18.49 -9.10
CA ARG A 302 5.40 17.50 -9.41
C ARG A 302 4.34 18.07 -10.35
N ALA A 303 3.81 19.26 -10.05
CA ALA A 303 2.83 19.93 -10.89
C ALA A 303 3.37 20.21 -12.31
N LYS A 304 4.62 20.66 -12.43
CA LYS A 304 5.28 20.87 -13.74
C LYS A 304 5.45 19.57 -14.51
N GLY A 305 5.65 18.45 -13.82
CA GLY A 305 5.71 17.11 -14.42
C GLY A 305 4.33 16.50 -14.74
N GLY A 306 3.23 17.20 -14.47
CA GLY A 306 1.87 16.65 -14.60
C GLY A 306 1.57 15.55 -13.59
N LEU A 307 2.31 15.48 -12.49
CA LEU A 307 2.14 14.48 -11.44
C LEU A 307 1.11 14.96 -10.40
N PRO A 308 0.42 14.03 -9.71
CA PRO A 308 -0.59 14.40 -8.72
C PRO A 308 -0.02 15.21 -7.55
N VAL A 309 -0.75 16.26 -7.18
CA VAL A 309 -0.48 17.15 -6.04
C VAL A 309 -1.76 17.38 -5.24
N ARG A 310 -1.64 17.75 -3.96
CA ARG A 310 -2.76 18.09 -3.05
C ARG A 310 -3.85 17.02 -3.05
N GLU A 311 -5.09 17.38 -3.41
CA GLU A 311 -6.23 16.46 -3.47
C GLU A 311 -5.99 15.27 -4.39
N ALA A 312 -5.43 15.49 -5.58
CA ALA A 312 -5.12 14.42 -6.54
C ALA A 312 -4.03 13.48 -6.01
N TYR A 313 -3.20 13.95 -5.08
CA TYR A 313 -2.20 13.11 -4.42
C TYR A 313 -2.79 12.26 -3.29
N ALA A 314 -4.02 12.50 -2.83
CA ALA A 314 -4.63 11.70 -1.76
C ALA A 314 -4.77 10.21 -2.16
N PRO A 315 -4.69 9.26 -1.21
CA PRO A 315 -5.04 7.87 -1.50
C PRO A 315 -6.47 7.76 -1.98
N LEU A 316 -6.70 6.91 -2.99
CA LEU A 316 -8.02 6.67 -3.57
C LEU A 316 -8.68 7.94 -4.15
N ALA A 317 -7.89 8.94 -4.57
CA ALA A 317 -8.41 10.19 -5.15
C ALA A 317 -9.31 9.96 -6.38
N ASP A 318 -9.03 8.91 -7.16
CA ASP A 318 -9.78 8.56 -8.37
C ASP A 318 -11.05 7.73 -8.09
N LEU A 319 -11.32 7.36 -6.82
CA LEU A 319 -12.49 6.59 -6.43
C LEU A 319 -13.61 7.48 -5.87
N GLU A 320 -14.82 6.93 -5.87
CA GLU A 320 -16.01 7.56 -5.29
C GLU A 320 -15.83 7.84 -3.80
N TRP A 321 -16.45 8.94 -3.34
CA TRP A 321 -16.26 9.45 -1.98
C TRP A 321 -16.70 8.48 -0.89
N ASP A 322 -17.79 7.75 -1.12
CA ASP A 322 -18.29 6.72 -0.19
C ASP A 322 -17.22 5.66 0.12
N ILE A 323 -16.49 5.21 -0.90
CA ILE A 323 -15.39 4.25 -0.74
C ILE A 323 -14.28 4.86 0.10
N ARG A 324 -13.91 6.12 -0.16
CA ARG A 324 -12.88 6.81 0.62
C ARG A 324 -13.28 6.94 2.08
N GLU A 325 -14.52 7.29 2.37
CA GLU A 325 -15.06 7.40 3.74
C GLU A 325 -15.12 6.05 4.46
N MET A 326 -15.45 4.96 3.77
CA MET A 326 -15.42 3.61 4.35
C MET A 326 -14.00 3.12 4.65
N VAL A 327 -13.04 3.53 3.81
CA VAL A 327 -11.68 3.00 3.87
C VAL A 327 -10.77 3.81 4.78
N LEU A 328 -10.85 5.14 4.73
CA LEU A 328 -9.99 6.05 5.45
C LEU A 328 -10.64 6.51 6.75
N THR A 329 -9.83 6.75 7.78
CA THR A 329 -10.30 7.31 9.05
C THR A 329 -10.47 8.82 8.98
N ASP A 330 -9.67 9.51 8.17
CA ASP A 330 -9.72 10.96 7.94
C ASP A 330 -9.80 11.23 6.43
N VAL A 331 -11.00 11.08 5.85
CA VAL A 331 -11.21 11.23 4.40
C VAL A 331 -10.95 12.66 3.90
N THR A 332 -11.13 13.65 4.77
CA THR A 332 -10.95 15.07 4.45
C THR A 332 -9.50 15.53 4.58
N MET A 333 -8.60 14.66 5.06
CA MET A 333 -7.21 14.98 5.39
C MET A 333 -7.10 16.20 6.33
N GLY A 334 -7.96 16.24 7.36
CA GLY A 334 -8.04 17.35 8.31
C GLY A 334 -8.81 18.56 7.77
N GLY A 335 -9.90 18.33 7.02
CA GLY A 335 -10.77 19.38 6.48
C GLY A 335 -10.21 20.08 5.23
N LYS A 336 -9.22 19.49 4.56
CA LYS A 336 -8.62 20.05 3.34
C LYS A 336 -9.34 19.63 2.07
N ILE A 337 -9.94 18.45 2.10
CA ILE A 337 -10.77 17.94 1.01
C ILE A 337 -12.21 17.95 1.49
N GLU A 338 -13.05 18.64 0.73
CA GLU A 338 -14.49 18.66 0.93
C GLU A 338 -15.16 17.55 0.10
N PRO A 339 -16.22 16.92 0.62
CA PRO A 339 -17.01 15.97 -0.15
C PRO A 339 -17.62 16.65 -1.38
N PRO A 340 -17.68 15.97 -2.54
CA PRO A 340 -18.37 16.49 -3.71
C PRO A 340 -19.84 16.83 -3.41
N ALA A 341 -20.37 17.90 -4.00
CA ALA A 341 -21.77 18.30 -3.81
C ALA A 341 -22.76 17.19 -4.17
N THR A 342 -22.43 16.36 -5.15
CA THR A 342 -23.20 15.16 -5.53
C THR A 342 -23.31 14.15 -4.40
N TYR A 343 -22.22 13.93 -3.66
CA TYR A 343 -22.20 13.06 -2.49
C TYR A 343 -23.11 13.60 -1.37
N LEU A 344 -23.00 14.89 -1.07
CA LEU A 344 -23.82 15.55 -0.06
C LEU A 344 -25.32 15.50 -0.39
N ALA A 345 -25.69 15.71 -1.66
CA ALA A 345 -27.08 15.62 -2.12
C ALA A 345 -27.67 14.21 -1.95
N LEU A 346 -26.89 13.17 -2.22
CA LEU A 346 -27.30 11.77 -2.03
C LEU A 346 -27.53 11.45 -0.54
N GLN A 347 -26.62 11.87 0.35
CA GLN A 347 -26.80 11.67 1.79
C GLN A 347 -28.03 12.42 2.33
N GLY A 348 -28.24 13.66 1.88
CA GLY A 348 -29.41 14.46 2.27
C GLY A 348 -30.74 13.79 1.91
N SER A 349 -30.80 13.13 0.76
CA SER A 349 -31.99 12.41 0.28
C SER A 349 -32.28 11.14 1.09
N GLN A 350 -31.26 10.40 1.50
CA GLN A 350 -31.42 9.21 2.35
C GLN A 350 -31.92 9.57 3.76
N ASN A 351 -31.44 10.68 4.30
CA ASN A 351 -31.87 11.20 5.60
C ASN A 351 -33.29 11.80 5.57
N ALA A 352 -33.72 12.33 4.43
CA ALA A 352 -35.10 12.80 4.25
C ALA A 352 -36.10 11.63 4.14
N SER A 353 -35.73 10.56 3.43
CA SER A 353 -36.59 9.38 3.23
C SER A 353 -36.80 8.53 4.50
N SER A 354 -35.88 8.58 5.47
CA SER A 354 -36.04 7.90 6.77
C SER A 354 -36.94 8.65 7.75
N ARG A 355 -37.26 9.93 7.49
CA ARG A 355 -38.27 10.72 8.22
C ARG A 355 -39.63 10.62 7.54
N SER A 356 -40.16 9.42 7.40
CA SER A 356 -41.58 9.25 7.06
C SER A 356 -42.43 9.66 8.28
N PRO A 357 -43.40 10.60 8.15
CA PRO A 357 -44.26 10.97 9.25
C PRO A 357 -45.11 9.76 9.62
N ARG A 358 -44.96 9.26 10.87
CA ARG A 358 -45.93 8.32 11.45
C ARG A 358 -47.31 8.96 11.33
N ARG A 359 -48.09 8.47 10.37
CA ARG A 359 -49.50 8.77 10.18
C ARG A 359 -50.22 8.38 11.48
N ARG A 360 -50.43 9.35 12.37
CA ARG A 360 -51.27 9.19 13.55
C ARG A 360 -52.69 9.03 13.04
N VAL A 361 -53.16 7.78 12.96
CA VAL A 361 -54.57 7.48 12.78
C VAL A 361 -55.22 7.73 14.13
N GLY A 362 -56.14 8.69 14.20
CA GLY A 362 -57.03 8.82 15.35
C GLY A 362 -57.60 10.21 15.55
N GLY A 363 -58.88 10.36 15.20
CA GLY A 363 -59.85 11.06 16.05
C GLY A 363 -60.15 12.51 15.72
N SER A 364 -61.29 12.72 15.06
CA SER A 364 -62.02 13.98 15.00
C SER A 364 -62.28 14.58 16.39
N SER A 365 -62.05 15.87 16.55
CA SER A 365 -63.00 16.76 17.24
C SER A 365 -62.68 18.22 16.93
N SER A 366 -63.75 18.95 16.63
CA SER A 366 -63.83 20.34 16.23
C SER A 366 -63.37 21.31 17.32
N GLY A 367 -62.87 22.49 16.93
CA GLY A 367 -62.85 23.63 17.83
C GLY A 367 -61.83 24.74 17.49
N ALA A 368 -62.35 25.83 16.94
CA ALA A 368 -61.99 27.23 17.18
C ALA A 368 -60.54 27.74 16.95
N LEU A 369 -60.43 28.76 16.08
CA LEU A 369 -59.39 29.80 16.04
C LEU A 369 -59.37 30.58 17.39
N PRO A 370 -58.24 31.14 17.89
CA PRO A 370 -57.56 32.34 17.31
C PRO A 370 -56.03 32.39 17.63
N PRO A 371 -55.37 33.57 17.74
CA PRO A 371 -54.87 34.44 16.68
C PRO A 371 -53.33 34.57 16.64
N LEU A 372 -52.85 35.33 15.65
CA LEU A 372 -51.47 35.79 15.45
C LEU A 372 -50.76 36.24 16.74
N SER A 373 -49.53 35.76 16.94
CA SER A 373 -48.46 36.46 17.65
C SER A 373 -47.09 35.88 17.24
N SER A 374 -46.24 36.73 16.66
CA SER A 374 -44.82 36.47 16.44
C SER A 374 -44.08 36.30 17.76
N PRO A 375 -42.99 35.52 17.78
CA PRO A 375 -41.82 35.96 18.53
C PRO A 375 -40.52 35.86 17.73
N GLU A 376 -39.85 37.00 17.70
CA GLU A 376 -38.40 37.24 17.73
C GLU A 376 -37.46 36.04 17.55
N ALA A 377 -36.69 36.10 16.46
CA ALA A 377 -35.52 35.28 16.22
C ALA A 377 -34.40 35.64 17.21
N ARG A 378 -34.21 34.80 18.24
CA ARG A 378 -32.96 34.75 18.99
C ARG A 378 -31.89 34.10 18.11
N GLY A 379 -30.97 34.93 17.62
CA GLY A 379 -29.75 34.48 16.96
C GLY A 379 -28.83 33.75 17.94
N THR A 380 -28.71 32.44 17.77
CA THR A 380 -27.63 31.66 18.39
C THR A 380 -26.39 31.85 17.52
N GLN A 381 -25.52 32.78 17.91
CA GLN A 381 -24.17 32.88 17.36
C GLN A 381 -23.38 31.63 17.81
N ALA A 382 -23.13 30.72 16.87
CA ALA A 382 -22.15 29.66 17.04
C ALA A 382 -20.75 30.30 16.98
N SER A 383 -20.11 30.43 18.14
CA SER A 383 -18.73 30.86 18.26
C SER A 383 -17.82 29.79 17.64
N THR A 384 -17.24 30.08 16.48
CA THR A 384 -16.16 29.30 15.88
C THR A 384 -14.85 29.67 16.57
N ALA A 385 -14.65 29.14 17.78
CA ALA A 385 -13.34 29.11 18.39
C ALA A 385 -12.46 28.13 17.60
N ALA A 386 -11.52 28.66 16.82
CA ALA A 386 -10.46 27.86 16.23
C ALA A 386 -9.62 27.26 17.36
N ASP A 387 -9.63 25.93 17.48
CA ASP A 387 -8.79 25.21 18.45
C ASP A 387 -7.31 25.51 18.17
N PRO A 388 -6.51 25.86 19.20
CA PRO A 388 -5.08 26.00 19.04
C PRO A 388 -4.47 24.65 18.68
N VAL A 389 -3.72 24.63 17.57
CA VAL A 389 -2.90 23.51 17.10
C VAL A 389 -2.02 23.00 18.25
N LEU A 390 -2.44 21.93 18.91
CA LEU A 390 -1.63 21.24 19.91
C LEU A 390 -0.57 20.41 19.18
N ASP A 391 0.70 20.72 19.43
CA ASP A 391 1.84 19.88 19.04
C ASP A 391 1.62 18.45 19.57
N ALA A 392 1.13 17.55 18.70
CA ALA A 392 0.90 16.17 19.05
C ALA A 392 2.24 15.47 19.29
N GLU A 393 2.50 15.03 20.52
CA GLU A 393 3.69 14.24 20.82
C GLU A 393 3.46 12.76 20.49
N TYR A 394 4.44 12.14 19.85
CA TYR A 394 4.42 10.74 19.44
C TYR A 394 5.32 9.89 20.33
N CYS A 395 4.86 8.68 20.66
CA CYS A 395 5.68 7.71 21.38
C CYS A 395 6.87 7.26 20.53
N PRO A 396 8.12 7.37 21.00
CA PRO A 396 9.30 7.00 20.21
C PRO A 396 9.34 5.50 19.87
N GLY A 397 8.87 4.64 20.78
CA GLY A 397 8.91 3.18 20.56
C GLY A 397 7.90 2.64 19.54
N CYS A 398 6.79 3.33 19.27
CA CYS A 398 5.74 2.79 18.39
C CYS A 398 4.97 3.83 17.56
N ALA A 399 5.40 5.09 17.60
CA ALA A 399 4.83 6.24 16.89
C ALA A 399 3.32 6.46 17.11
N THR A 400 2.76 6.00 18.23
CA THR A 400 1.37 6.28 18.60
C THR A 400 1.30 7.62 19.33
N VAL A 401 0.36 8.48 18.96
CA VAL A 401 0.10 9.77 19.63
C VAL A 401 -0.28 9.50 21.10
N TYR A 402 0.31 10.25 22.03
CA TYR A 402 -0.09 10.16 23.43
C TYR A 402 -1.54 10.64 23.58
N ARG A 403 -2.38 9.86 24.29
CA ARG A 403 -3.81 10.18 24.47
C ARG A 403 -4.06 11.54 25.15
N SER A 404 -3.11 12.02 25.95
CA SER A 404 -3.16 13.34 26.59
C SER A 404 -1.76 13.89 26.80
N THR A 405 -1.64 15.21 27.00
CA THR A 405 -0.40 15.88 27.40
C THR A 405 0.11 15.45 28.78
N THR A 406 -0.76 14.89 29.62
CA THR A 406 -0.44 14.38 30.97
C THR A 406 -0.11 12.89 31.00
N SER A 407 -0.24 12.17 29.88
CA SER A 407 0.01 10.74 29.84
C SER A 407 1.50 10.43 29.96
N ASN A 408 1.87 9.68 31.01
CA ASN A 408 3.25 9.25 31.27
C ASN A 408 3.66 8.03 30.43
N PHE A 409 2.72 7.30 29.83
CA PHE A 409 2.98 6.03 29.13
C PHE A 409 2.18 5.94 27.83
N CYS A 410 2.77 5.31 26.81
CA CYS A 410 2.09 5.10 25.55
C CYS A 410 0.96 4.08 25.69
N SER A 411 -0.26 4.45 25.31
CA SER A 411 -1.43 3.55 25.41
C SER A 411 -1.35 2.30 24.52
N LYS A 412 -0.42 2.26 23.56
CA LYS A 412 -0.25 1.11 22.65
C LYS A 412 0.86 0.17 23.07
N CYS A 413 2.01 0.69 23.47
CA CYS A 413 3.20 -0.12 23.75
C CYS A 413 3.69 -0.06 25.20
N GLY A 414 3.07 0.76 26.06
CA GLY A 414 3.44 0.91 27.47
C GLY A 414 4.76 1.67 27.71
N GLN A 415 5.49 2.08 26.67
CA GLN A 415 6.75 2.81 26.83
C GLN A 415 6.53 4.18 27.51
N PRO A 416 7.41 4.58 28.45
CA PRO A 416 7.31 5.86 29.12
C PRO A 416 7.53 7.02 28.15
N ARG A 417 6.87 8.15 28.42
CA ARG A 417 7.05 9.39 27.66
C ARG A 417 8.42 10.00 27.95
N PRO A 418 9.22 10.37 26.93
CA PRO A 418 10.47 11.08 27.15
C PRO A 418 10.19 12.34 27.96
N ARG A 419 10.82 12.48 29.14
CA ARG A 419 10.73 13.73 29.88
C ARG A 419 11.48 14.78 29.09
N ARG A 420 10.79 15.83 28.62
CA ARG A 420 11.48 17.01 28.08
C ARG A 420 12.43 17.51 29.18
N PRO A 421 13.72 17.72 28.89
CA PRO A 421 14.59 18.38 29.86
C PRO A 421 13.95 19.73 30.20
N ASN A 422 13.67 19.95 31.49
CA ASN A 422 13.15 21.24 31.95
C ASN A 422 14.11 22.31 31.45
N LYS A 423 13.66 23.17 30.53
CA LYS A 423 14.38 24.40 30.21
C LYS A 423 14.37 25.23 31.50
N LEU A 424 15.48 25.22 32.24
CA LEU A 424 15.72 26.16 33.31
C LEU A 424 15.53 27.56 32.73
N ARG A 425 14.61 28.30 33.34
CA ARG A 425 14.09 29.57 32.83
C ARG A 425 15.02 30.72 33.14
#